data_AF-A0A2K3KSZ7-F1
#
_entry.id   AF-A0A2K3KSZ7-F1
#
_cell.length_a   1.000
_cell.length_b   1.000
_cell.length_c   1.000
_cell.angle_alpha   90.00
_cell.angle_beta   90.00
_cell.angle_gamma   90.00
#
_symmetry.space_group_name_H-M   'P 1'
#
loop_
_entity.id
_entity.type
_entity.pdbx_description
1 polymer ?
#
loop_
_entity_poly.entity_id
_entity_poly.type
_entity_poly.pdbx_seq_one_letter_code
_entity_poly.pdbx_strand_id
1 'polypeptide(L)' 'MQEPKVDHWEAALRVVRYLKGNPGQGVLLQRDCDLQLSGWCDSDWAGCPLTRRSLTG' A
#
# COMPACT_ATOMS: atom_id res chain seq x y z
N MET A 1 7.16 15.49 -28.37
CA MET A 1 7.14 14.05 -28.04
C MET A 1 7.10 13.94 -26.53
N GLN A 2 6.20 13.16 -25.92
CA GLN A 2 6.30 12.95 -24.47
C GLN A 2 7.54 12.09 -24.18
N GLU A 3 8.34 12.52 -23.21
CA GLU A 3 9.51 11.77 -22.71
C GLU A 3 9.12 11.11 -21.38
N PRO A 4 8.53 9.90 -21.40
CA PRO A 4 8.24 9.18 -20.18
C PRO A 4 9.55 8.89 -19.44
N LYS A 5 9.66 9.42 -18.23
CA LYS A 5 10.82 9.21 -17.35
C LYS A 5 10.76 7.82 -16.74
N VAL A 6 11.93 7.25 -16.44
CA VAL A 6 12.07 5.97 -15.72
C VAL A 6 11.26 6.01 -14.42
N ASP A 7 11.31 7.12 -13.68
CA ASP A 7 10.56 7.30 -12.44
C ASP A 7 9.03 7.12 -12.63
N HIS A 8 8.48 7.61 -13.74
CA HIS A 8 7.05 7.44 -14.04
C HIS A 8 6.71 5.97 -14.34
N TRP A 9 7.62 5.27 -15.02
CA TRP A 9 7.44 3.84 -15.31
C TRP A 9 7.49 2.99 -14.04
N GLU A 10 8.45 3.25 -13.15
CA GLU A 10 8.55 2.55 -11.87
C GLU A 10 7.33 2.80 -10.98
N ALA A 11 6.83 4.04 -10.93
CA ALA A 11 5.61 4.38 -10.22
C ALA A 11 4.39 3.59 -10.77
N ALA A 12 4.25 3.53 -12.10
CA ALA A 12 3.17 2.77 -12.74
C ALA A 12 3.24 1.26 -12.40
N LEU A 13 4.44 0.67 -12.44
CA LEU A 13 4.63 -0.73 -12.06
C LEU A 13 4.27 -0.99 -10.59
N ARG A 14 4.57 -0.06 -9.69
CA ARG A 14 4.19 -0.16 -8.27
C ARG A 14 2.67 -0.21 -8.10
N VAL A 15 1.94 0.63 -8.83
CA VAL A 15 0.45 0.65 -8.82
C VAL A 15 -0.11 -0.68 -9.32
N VAL A 16 0.41 -1.21 -10.43
CA VAL A 16 -0.03 -2.51 -10.98
C VAL A 16 0.19 -3.65 -9.99
N ARG A 17 1.35 -3.69 -9.33
CA ARG A 17 1.66 -4.72 -8.31
C ARG A 17 0.71 -4.63 -7.11
N TYR A 18 0.40 -3.42 -6.66
CA TYR A 18 -0.54 -3.19 -5.56
C TYR A 18 -1.95 -3.71 -5.89
N LEU A 19 -2.47 -3.35 -7.06
CA LEU A 19 -3.78 -3.79 -7.54
C LEU A 19 -3.86 -5.31 -7.68
N LYS A 20 -2.79 -5.94 -8.18
CA LYS A 20 -2.71 -7.41 -8.30
C LYS A 20 -2.73 -8.12 -6.94
N GLY A 21 -2.10 -7.52 -5.92
CA GLY A 21 -2.02 -8.11 -4.58
C GLY A 21 -3.29 -7.99 -3.75
N ASN A 22 -4.17 -7.02 -4.06
CA ASN A 22 -5.36 -6.72 -3.27
C ASN A 22 -6.61 -6.62 -4.17
N PRO A 23 -7.12 -7.76 -4.68
CA PRO A 23 -8.31 -7.78 -5.53
C PRO A 23 -9.51 -7.21 -4.76
N GLY A 24 -10.12 -6.14 -5.29
CA GLY A 24 -11.21 -5.40 -4.64
C GLY A 24 -10.81 -4.05 -4.06
N GLN A 25 -9.51 -3.77 -3.95
CA GLN A 25 -9.01 -2.47 -3.49
C GLN A 25 -8.67 -1.58 -4.70
N GLY A 26 -9.42 -0.49 -4.86
CA GLY A 26 -9.21 0.48 -5.93
C GLY A 26 -8.06 1.45 -5.66
N VAL A 27 -7.74 2.27 -6.66
CA VAL A 27 -6.81 3.40 -6.52
C VAL A 27 -7.61 4.69 -6.71
N LEU A 28 -7.57 5.57 -5.71
CA LEU A 28 -8.17 6.90 -5.80
C LEU A 28 -7.15 7.89 -6.37
N LEU A 29 -7.41 8.41 -7.56
CA LEU A 29 -6.60 9.46 -8.19
C LEU A 29 -7.35 10.79 -8.07
N GLN A 30 -7.10 11.51 -6.98
CA GLN A 30 -7.70 12.82 -6.74
C GLN A 30 -6.67 13.92 -7.05
N ARG A 31 -7.07 14.94 -7.82
CA ARG A 31 -6.23 16.09 -8.16
C ARG A 31 -5.75 16.82 -6.91
N ASP A 32 -6.68 17.11 -6.02
CA ASP A 32 -6.45 17.82 -4.77
C ASP A 32 -6.58 16.79 -3.65
N CYS A 33 -5.47 16.20 -3.24
CA CYS A 33 -5.41 15.38 -2.03
C CYS A 33 -4.33 15.93 -1.11
N ASP A 34 -4.66 16.07 0.17
CA ASP A 34 -3.63 16.14 1.19
C ASP A 34 -3.00 14.75 1.24
N LEU A 35 -1.82 14.62 0.62
CA LEU A 35 -1.09 13.36 0.49
C LEU A 35 -0.53 12.93 1.87
N GLN A 36 -1.43 12.58 2.79
CA GLN A 36 -1.12 12.12 4.14
C GLN A 36 -1.04 10.60 4.13
N LEU A 37 0.19 10.08 4.12
CA LEU A 37 0.43 8.65 4.23
C LEU A 37 0.20 8.19 5.67
N SER A 38 -0.89 7.47 5.92
CA SER A 38 -1.15 6.83 7.22
C SER A 38 -0.66 5.38 7.18
N GLY A 39 0.31 5.05 8.03
CA GLY A 39 0.80 3.68 8.22
C GLY A 39 0.22 3.07 9.49
N TRP A 40 -0.30 1.84 9.40
CA TRP A 40 -0.79 1.07 10.53
C TRP A 40 0.19 -0.08 10.78
N CYS A 41 0.49 -0.36 12.05
CA CYS A 41 1.40 -1.44 12.44
C CYS A 41 0.81 -2.18 13.63
N ASP A 42 0.61 -3.49 13.47
CA ASP A 42 0.17 -4.37 14.55
C ASP A 42 1.39 -4.73 15.42
N SER A 43 1.51 -4.08 16.58
CA SER A 43 2.64 -4.26 17.50
C SER A 43 2.59 -5.57 18.29
N ASP A 44 1.49 -6.32 18.23
CA ASP A 44 1.21 -7.49 19.07
C ASP A 44 1.52 -8.83 18.39
N TRP A 45 2.07 -8.83 17.17
CA TRP A 45 2.48 -10.04 16.46
C TRP A 45 3.42 -10.95 17.27
N ALA A 46 4.31 -10.33 18.06
CA ALA A 46 5.23 -11.04 18.97
C ALA A 46 4.61 -11.36 20.35
N GLY A 47 3.41 -10.87 20.65
CA GLY A 47 2.74 -11.03 21.94
C GLY A 47 2.15 -12.42 22.16
N CYS A 48 1.88 -13.20 21.10
CA CYS A 48 1.47 -14.59 21.22
C CYS A 48 2.43 -15.55 20.49
N PRO A 49 3.50 -16.03 21.17
CA PRO A 49 4.51 -16.91 20.56
C PRO A 49 3.93 -18.20 19.96
N LEU A 50 2.79 -18.67 20.49
CA LEU A 50 2.13 -19.90 20.09
C LEU A 50 1.26 -19.74 18.84
N THR A 51 0.50 -18.66 18.74
CA THR A 51 -0.51 -18.51 17.68
C THR A 51 -0.16 -17.45 16.63
N ARG A 52 0.75 -16.52 16.94
CA ARG A 52 1.09 -15.36 16.10
C ARG A 52 -0.14 -14.62 15.57
N ARG A 53 -1.16 -14.50 16.42
CA ARG A 53 -2.38 -13.75 16.13
C ARG A 53 -2.32 -12.42 16.86
N SER A 54 -2.91 -11.40 16.24
CA SER A 54 -3.24 -10.16 16.93
C SER A 54 -4.02 -10.48 18.20
N LEU A 55 -3.58 -9.90 19.30
CA LEU A 55 -4.16 -10.00 20.64
C LEU A 55 -5.28 -8.99 20.83
N THR A 56 -5.31 -7.92 20.02
CA THR A 56 -6.37 -6.92 20.03
C THR A 56 -7.31 -7.09 18.84
N GLY A 57 -8.54 -7.52 19.15
CA GLY A 57 -9.69 -7.51 18.25
C GLY A 57 -10.70 -6.45 18.65
#